data_AF-A0A8I0KDK8-F1
#
_entry.id   AF-A0A8I0KDK8-F1
#
_cell.length_a   1.000
_cell.length_b   1.000
_cell.length_c   1.000
_cell.angle_alpha   90.00
_cell.angle_beta   90.00
_cell.angle_gamma   90.00
#
_symmetry.space_group_name_H-M   'P 1'
#
loop_
_entity.id
_entity.type
_entity.pdbx_description
1 polymer ?
#
loop_
_entity_poly.entity_id
_entity_poly.type
_entity_poly.pdbx_seq_one_letter_code
_entity_poly.pdbx_strand_id
1 'polypeptide(L)'
;SHLVCGKDALILPCLGRTEIDEQLHGPQAITVEDSMSNVHLSAGRNTPISKNILSEPDIVARMAEAVLPESQIKWKWYIESYDR
;
A
#
# COMPACT_ATOMS: atom_id res chain seq x y z
N SER A 1 -11.28 -16.55 8.99
CA SER A 1 -10.48 -16.56 10.23
C SER A 1 -9.91 -15.17 10.44
N HIS A 2 -10.68 -14.26 11.04
CA HIS A 2 -10.25 -12.90 11.44
C HIS A 2 -10.78 -12.53 12.84
N LEU A 3 -11.45 -13.48 13.50
CA LEU A 3 -12.15 -13.29 14.78
C LEU A 3 -11.33 -13.78 15.99
N VAL A 4 -10.31 -14.63 15.76
CA VAL A 4 -9.44 -15.12 16.82
C VAL A 4 -8.14 -14.33 16.76
N CYS A 5 -7.96 -13.41 17.69
CA CYS A 5 -6.74 -12.63 17.83
C CYS A 5 -5.72 -13.39 18.71
N GLY A 6 -4.44 -13.25 18.39
CA GLY A 6 -3.34 -13.72 19.26
C GLY A 6 -3.15 -12.80 20.45
N LYS A 7 -1.89 -12.57 20.86
CA LYS A 7 -1.58 -11.61 21.91
C LYS A 7 -2.02 -10.19 21.55
N ASP A 8 -1.73 -9.78 20.32
CA ASP A 8 -2.02 -8.46 19.77
C ASP A 8 -2.62 -8.61 18.37
N ALA A 9 -3.51 -7.67 17.99
CA ALA A 9 -4.08 -7.57 16.65
C ALA A 9 -4.18 -6.10 16.25
N LEU A 10 -3.64 -5.76 15.08
CA LEU A 10 -3.58 -4.39 14.58
C LEU A 10 -4.46 -4.24 13.34
N ILE A 11 -5.19 -3.13 13.27
CA ILE A 11 -5.88 -2.69 12.05
C ILE A 11 -5.06 -1.54 11.50
N LEU A 12 -4.57 -1.69 10.27
CA LEU A 12 -3.80 -0.69 9.54
C LEU A 12 -4.64 -0.23 8.35
N PRO A 13 -5.34 0.92 8.46
CA PRO A 13 -6.22 1.41 7.40
C PRO A 13 -5.46 1.70 6.11
N CYS A 14 -5.85 1.04 5.02
CA CYS A 14 -5.30 1.25 3.69
C CYS A 14 -6.25 2.08 2.81
N LEU A 15 -5.69 2.66 1.74
CA LEU A 15 -6.46 3.27 0.67
C LEU A 15 -7.41 2.25 0.03
N GLY A 16 -8.66 2.66 -0.16
CA GLY A 16 -9.59 1.96 -1.02
C GLY A 16 -9.19 2.12 -2.48
N ARG A 17 -9.52 1.13 -3.30
CA ARG A 17 -9.20 1.10 -4.75
C ARG A 17 -9.64 2.34 -5.53
N THR A 18 -10.69 3.04 -5.08
CA THR A 18 -11.19 4.24 -5.76
C THR A 18 -10.50 5.53 -5.32
N GLU A 19 -9.66 5.48 -4.30
CA GLU A 19 -8.95 6.63 -3.73
C GLU A 19 -7.60 6.83 -4.43
N ILE A 20 -7.23 8.09 -4.66
CA ILE A 20 -5.97 8.45 -5.30
C ILE A 20 -4.82 8.08 -4.35
N ASP A 21 -3.90 7.28 -4.87
CA ASP A 21 -2.63 6.96 -4.22
C ASP A 21 -1.58 7.99 -4.63
N GLU A 22 -1.43 9.04 -3.83
CA GLU A 22 -0.48 10.12 -4.08
C GLU A 22 0.87 9.81 -3.42
N GLN A 23 1.93 9.68 -4.22
CA GLN A 23 3.30 9.47 -3.74
C GLN A 23 4.22 10.63 -4.12
N LEU A 24 5.50 10.55 -3.75
CA LEU A 24 6.46 11.62 -3.99
C LEU A 24 6.54 12.03 -5.48
N HIS A 25 6.41 11.07 -6.40
CA HIS A 25 6.47 11.31 -7.85
C HIS A 25 5.08 11.50 -8.49
N GLY A 26 4.03 11.68 -7.68
CA GLY A 26 2.66 11.89 -8.11
C GLY A 26 1.75 10.66 -7.97
N PRO A 27 0.55 10.69 -8.58
CA PRO A 27 -0.40 9.60 -8.51
C PRO A 27 0.18 8.28 -9.02
N GLN A 28 0.04 7.21 -8.24
CA GLN A 28 0.49 5.87 -8.59
C GLN A 28 -0.68 4.95 -8.94
N ALA A 29 -0.38 3.88 -9.67
CA ALA A 29 -1.33 2.84 -10.04
C ALA A 29 -0.75 1.46 -9.73
N ILE A 30 -1.61 0.53 -9.31
CA ILE A 30 -1.23 -0.87 -9.09
C ILE A 30 -1.72 -1.73 -10.24
N THR A 31 -1.02 -2.83 -10.52
CA THR A 31 -1.52 -3.85 -11.45
C THR A 31 -2.55 -4.74 -10.76
N VAL A 32 -3.65 -5.03 -11.45
CA VAL A 32 -4.66 -5.99 -11.00
C VAL A 32 -4.92 -7.02 -12.09
N GLU A 33 -5.24 -8.25 -11.68
CA GLU A 33 -5.66 -9.34 -12.56
C GLU A 33 -7.15 -9.62 -12.34
N ASP A 34 -7.91 -9.80 -13.41
CA ASP A 34 -9.32 -10.21 -13.35
C ASP A 34 -9.53 -11.73 -13.50
N SER A 35 -10.77 -12.20 -13.35
CA SER A 35 -11.10 -13.63 -13.46
C SER A 35 -10.89 -14.23 -14.86
N MET A 36 -10.60 -13.39 -15.85
CA MET A 36 -10.32 -13.77 -17.23
C MET A 36 -8.81 -13.65 -17.53
N SER A 37 -7.98 -13.52 -16.50
CA SER A 37 -6.52 -13.38 -16.59
C SER A 37 -6.05 -12.14 -17.36
N ASN A 38 -6.86 -11.06 -17.39
CA ASN A 38 -6.39 -9.78 -17.93
C ASN A 38 -5.67 -8.97 -16.84
N VAL A 39 -4.42 -8.61 -17.11
CA VAL A 39 -3.63 -7.70 -16.27
C VAL A 39 -3.78 -6.27 -16.76
N HIS A 40 -4.19 -5.36 -15.89
CA HIS A 40 -4.35 -3.95 -16.20
C HIS A 40 -4.06 -3.06 -15.00
N LEU A 41 -3.89 -1.75 -15.23
CA LEU A 41 -3.67 -0.79 -14.16
C LEU A 41 -4.99 -0.43 -13.46
N SER A 42 -4.93 -0.36 -12.13
CA SER A 42 -5.97 0.19 -11.28
C SER A 42 -5.47 1.45 -10.61
N ALA A 43 -6.17 2.56 -10.85
CA ALA A 43 -5.87 3.87 -10.28
C ALA A 43 -7.14 4.52 -9.75
N GLY A 44 -7.09 5.01 -8.52
CA GLY A 44 -8.20 5.74 -7.92
C GLY A 44 -8.35 7.14 -8.47
N ARG A 45 -9.51 7.75 -8.22
CA ARG A 45 -9.88 9.11 -8.68
C ARG A 45 -10.52 9.96 -7.59
N ASN A 46 -10.90 9.35 -6.48
CA ASN A 46 -11.49 10.04 -5.34
C ASN A 46 -10.39 10.51 -4.40
N THR A 47 -10.60 11.64 -3.73
CA THR A 47 -9.73 12.04 -2.63
C THR A 47 -9.83 11.03 -1.48
N PRO A 48 -8.70 10.63 -0.86
CA PRO A 48 -8.69 9.82 0.35
C PRO A 48 -9.64 10.35 1.42
N ILE A 49 -10.39 9.46 2.08
CA ILE A 49 -11.36 9.80 3.13
C ILE A 49 -10.70 10.41 4.37
N SER A 50 -9.40 10.17 4.56
CA SER A 50 -8.60 10.68 5.67
C SER A 50 -7.15 10.85 5.26
N LYS A 51 -6.41 11.71 5.97
CA LYS A 51 -4.95 11.86 5.80
C LYS A 51 -4.15 10.77 6.49
N ASN A 52 -4.80 9.93 7.31
CA ASN A 52 -4.15 8.90 8.11
C ASN A 52 -4.21 7.50 7.45
N ILE A 53 -4.81 7.39 6.28
CA ILE A 53 -4.79 6.15 5.49
C ILE A 53 -3.61 6.18 4.54
N LEU A 54 -2.97 5.04 4.36
CA LEU A 54 -1.78 4.89 3.54
C LEU A 54 -2.05 3.86 2.43
N SER A 55 -1.26 3.88 1.35
CA SER A 55 -1.32 2.81 0.36
C SER A 55 -0.85 1.49 0.96
N GLU A 56 -1.31 0.37 0.40
CA GLU A 56 -0.84 -0.96 0.86
C GLU A 56 0.69 -1.09 0.74
N PRO A 57 1.35 -0.66 -0.36
CA PRO A 57 2.81 -0.64 -0.43
C PRO A 57 3.47 0.21 0.66
N ASP A 58 2.91 1.38 0.99
CA ASP A 58 3.46 2.24 2.04
C ASP A 58 3.37 1.57 3.42
N ILE A 59 2.22 0.95 3.75
CA ILE A 59 2.06 0.19 5.00
C ILE A 59 3.10 -0.92 5.11
N VAL A 60 3.25 -1.73 4.06
CA VAL A 60 4.20 -2.86 4.05
C VAL A 60 5.64 -2.38 4.21
N ALA A 61 6.03 -1.33 3.47
CA ALA A 61 7.38 -0.79 3.51
C ALA A 61 7.71 -0.16 4.88
N ARG A 62 6.78 0.59 5.48
CA ARG A 62 6.96 1.13 6.85
C ARG A 62 7.03 0.04 7.90
N MET A 63 6.23 -1.02 7.76
CA MET A 63 6.33 -2.19 8.64
C MET A 63 7.71 -2.83 8.50
N ALA A 64 8.21 -3.01 7.28
CA ALA A 64 9.54 -3.57 7.03
C ALA A 64 10.64 -2.70 7.66
N GLU A 65 10.60 -1.38 7.54
CA GLU A 65 11.54 -0.49 8.24
C GLU A 65 11.49 -0.63 9.76
N ALA A 66 10.28 -0.77 10.33
CA ALA A 66 10.11 -0.86 11.77
C ALA A 66 10.58 -2.20 12.35
N VAL A 67 10.44 -3.30 11.60
CA VAL A 67 10.70 -4.66 12.11
C VAL A 67 12.00 -5.28 11.58
N LEU A 68 12.60 -4.72 10.53
CA LEU A 68 13.85 -5.21 9.91
C LEU A 68 14.93 -4.11 9.92
N PRO A 69 15.44 -3.68 11.09
CA PRO A 69 16.39 -2.57 11.18
C PRO A 69 17.72 -2.80 10.45
N GLU A 70 18.11 -4.06 10.26
CA GLU A 70 19.35 -4.45 9.55
C GLU A 70 19.16 -4.60 8.03
N SER A 71 17.94 -4.36 7.53
CA SER A 71 17.62 -4.48 6.11
C SER A 71 18.42 -3.46 5.30
N GLN A 72 19.09 -3.93 4.25
CA GLN A 72 19.79 -3.07 3.28
C GLN A 72 18.85 -2.52 2.20
N ILE A 73 17.57 -2.92 2.23
CA ILE A 73 16.56 -2.49 1.26
C ILE A 73 16.12 -1.07 1.61
N LYS A 74 16.12 -0.19 0.61
CA LYS A 74 15.63 1.19 0.75
C LYS A 74 14.11 1.21 0.65
N TRP A 75 13.41 0.71 1.68
CA TRP A 75 11.96 0.55 1.66
C TRP A 75 11.19 1.82 1.25
N LYS A 76 11.54 2.99 1.82
CA LYS A 76 10.93 4.27 1.43
C LYS A 76 11.13 4.64 -0.03
N TRP A 77 12.26 4.29 -0.62
CA TRP A 77 12.56 4.61 -2.01
C TRP A 77 11.62 3.92 -3.00
N TYR A 78 11.12 2.73 -2.65
CA TYR A 78 10.11 2.02 -3.45
C TYR A 78 8.69 2.58 -3.27
N ILE A 79 8.39 3.22 -2.14
CA ILE A 79 7.11 3.89 -1.92
C ILE A 79 6.99 5.14 -2.80
N GLU A 80 8.10 5.83 -3.05
CA GLU A 80 8.12 7.09 -3.79
C GLU A 80 7.64 6.98 -5.24
N SER A 81 7.83 5.82 -5.89
CA SER A 81 7.51 5.59 -7.30
C SER A 81 7.45 4.09 -7.59
N TYR A 82 6.34 3.61 -8.14
CA TYR A 82 6.11 2.18 -8.39
C TYR A 82 6.70 1.68 -9.71
N ASP A 83 7.17 2.57 -10.59
CA ASP A 83 7.87 2.24 -11.84
C ASP A 83 9.33 1.75 -11.66
N ARG A 84 9.75 1.43 -10.42
CA ARG A 84 11.13 1.08 -10.09
C ARG A 84 11.39 -0.42 -10.05
#